data_AF-A0A352S7I9-F1
#
_entry.id   AF-A0A352S7I9-F1
#
_cell.length_a   1.000
_cell.length_b   1.000
_cell.length_c   1.000
_cell.angle_alpha   90.00
_cell.angle_beta   90.00
_cell.angle_gamma   90.00
#
_symmetry.space_group_name_H-M   'P 1'
#
loop_
_entity.id
_entity.type
_entity.pdbx_description
1 polymer ?
#
loop_
_entity_poly.entity_id
_entity_poly.type
_entity_poly.pdbx_seq_one_letter_code
_entity_poly.pdbx_strand_id
1 'polypeptide(L)'
;MVKTDIGYTTTDTIMVRGLNLSTEIIGKFDFVDMIFFTTLSRLPSAREKVMVNALLVTTADHGITPSSLSARLTYIGAPEALQGAVATGLLGAGSVFLGPMQNAAEMLNDGARELTDDATDAQIHEAARALIRRHKERRQSIFGVGHPIHV
;
A
#
# COMPACT_ATOMS: atom_id res chain seq x y z
N MET A 1 -18.58 -8.26 24.12
CA MET A 1 -17.84 -7.02 24.42
C MET A 1 -16.89 -6.78 23.24
N VAL A 2 -16.92 -5.59 22.62
CA VAL A 2 -15.99 -5.24 21.53
C VAL A 2 -14.67 -4.79 22.15
N LYS A 3 -13.54 -5.35 21.69
CA LYS A 3 -12.19 -5.00 22.15
C LYS A 3 -11.34 -4.56 20.95
N THR A 4 -10.44 -3.61 21.17
CA THR A 4 -9.44 -3.16 20.19
C THR A 4 -8.13 -2.85 20.90
N ASP A 5 -7.01 -3.10 20.23
CA ASP A 5 -5.68 -2.70 20.69
C ASP A 5 -5.18 -1.43 19.95
N ILE A 6 -6.02 -0.81 19.09
CA ILE A 6 -5.64 0.38 18.30
C ILE A 6 -5.94 1.66 19.05
N GLY A 7 -7.14 1.84 19.60
CA GLY A 7 -7.46 3.10 20.27
C GLY A 7 -8.77 3.07 21.04
N TYR A 8 -8.82 3.90 22.07
CA TYR A 8 -10.00 4.08 22.92
C TYR A 8 -9.99 5.49 23.50
N THR A 9 -11.15 5.92 23.98
CA THR A 9 -11.31 7.22 24.64
C THR A 9 -11.81 7.02 26.06
N THR A 10 -11.40 7.92 26.94
CA THR A 10 -11.98 8.11 28.28
C THR A 10 -12.59 9.51 28.34
N THR A 11 -13.09 9.91 29.51
CA THR A 11 -13.52 11.29 29.77
C THR A 11 -12.40 12.31 29.57
N ASP A 12 -11.15 11.89 29.79
CA ASP A 12 -10.01 12.80 29.92
C ASP A 12 -8.93 12.58 28.85
N THR A 13 -8.95 11.44 28.17
CA THR A 13 -7.87 11.03 27.25
C THR A 13 -8.37 10.37 25.97
N ILE A 14 -7.60 10.55 24.91
CA ILE A 14 -7.71 9.76 23.68
C ILE A 14 -6.42 8.95 23.58
N MET A 15 -6.55 7.63 23.54
CA MET A 15 -5.43 6.71 23.52
C MET A 15 -5.33 6.05 22.16
N VAL A 16 -4.13 6.00 21.61
CA VAL A 16 -3.79 5.26 20.38
C VAL A 16 -2.63 4.34 20.71
N ARG A 17 -2.86 3.02 20.60
CA ARG A 17 -1.84 1.97 20.82
C ARG A 17 -1.05 2.16 22.12
N GLY A 18 -1.75 2.62 23.17
CA GLY A 18 -1.16 2.86 24.50
C GLY A 18 -0.58 4.26 24.73
N LEU A 19 -0.56 5.14 23.73
CA LEU A 19 -0.08 6.53 23.86
C LEU A 19 -1.24 7.52 23.87
N ASN A 20 -1.13 8.58 24.68
CA ASN A 20 -2.07 9.69 24.70
C ASN A 20 -1.89 10.57 23.44
N LEU A 21 -2.96 10.74 22.66
CA LEU A 21 -2.94 11.49 21.41
C LEU A 21 -2.47 12.94 21.61
N SER A 22 -2.93 13.61 22.67
CA SER A 22 -2.69 15.03 22.90
C SER A 22 -1.27 15.30 23.38
N THR A 23 -0.76 14.49 24.31
CA THR A 23 0.51 14.76 24.99
C THR A 23 1.69 13.95 24.43
N GLU A 24 1.44 12.85 23.73
CA GLU A 24 2.47 11.90 23.28
C GLU A 24 2.56 11.74 21.77
N ILE A 25 1.54 12.12 21.00
CA ILE A 25 1.53 11.93 19.53
C ILE A 25 1.53 13.28 18.79
N ILE A 26 0.56 14.16 19.06
CA ILE A 26 0.43 15.44 18.36
C ILE A 26 1.71 16.28 18.54
N GLY A 27 2.23 16.78 17.42
CA GLY A 27 3.48 17.55 17.38
C GLY A 27 4.76 16.72 17.48
N LYS A 28 4.66 15.39 17.65
CA LYS A 28 5.81 14.47 17.71
C LYS A 28 5.84 13.50 16.54
N PHE A 29 4.69 13.02 16.10
CA PHE A 29 4.57 12.08 14.97
C PHE A 29 4.18 12.85 13.71
N ASP A 30 4.71 12.44 12.57
CA ASP A 30 4.14 12.82 11.28
C ASP A 30 3.12 11.79 10.76
N PHE A 31 2.64 12.01 9.54
CA PHE A 31 1.61 11.17 8.95
C PHE A 31 2.08 9.72 8.70
N VAL A 32 3.33 9.52 8.30
CA VAL A 32 3.88 8.18 8.06
C VAL A 32 4.11 7.45 9.37
N ASP A 33 4.57 8.16 10.41
CA ASP A 33 4.68 7.62 11.77
C ASP A 33 3.32 7.13 12.27
N MET A 34 2.27 7.92 12.08
CA MET A 34 0.92 7.58 12.52
C MET A 34 0.34 6.38 11.76
N ILE A 35 0.56 6.28 10.44
CA ILE A 35 0.16 5.11 9.63
C ILE A 35 0.84 3.84 10.16
N PHE A 36 2.16 3.88 10.36
CA PHE A 36 2.92 2.75 10.89
C PHE A 36 2.47 2.37 12.29
N PHE A 37 2.29 3.35 13.15
CA PHE A 37 1.95 3.10 14.54
C PHE A 37 0.56 2.47 14.69
N THR A 38 -0.43 2.98 13.96
CA THR A 38 -1.79 2.41 13.98
C THR A 38 -1.86 1.03 13.32
N THR A 39 -1.16 0.84 12.20
CA THR A 39 -1.24 -0.39 11.39
C THR A 39 -0.33 -1.51 11.91
N LEU A 40 0.93 -1.19 12.22
CA LEU A 40 1.99 -2.14 12.57
C LEU A 40 2.37 -2.13 14.05
N SER A 41 1.74 -1.27 14.86
CA SER A 41 2.01 -1.17 16.31
C SER A 41 3.46 -0.80 16.68
N ARG A 42 4.17 -0.13 15.77
CA ARG A 42 5.53 0.39 15.97
C ARG A 42 5.77 1.61 15.08
N LEU A 43 6.80 2.39 15.39
CA LEU A 43 7.29 3.44 14.50
C LEU A 43 8.10 2.84 13.33
N PRO A 44 8.14 3.51 12.16
CA PRO A 44 8.99 3.10 11.06
C PRO A 44 10.46 3.38 11.39
N SER A 45 11.37 2.56 10.87
CA SER A 45 12.77 2.97 10.73
C SER A 45 12.90 4.12 9.72
N ALA A 46 14.02 4.85 9.75
CA ALA A 46 14.26 5.94 8.79
C ALA A 46 14.15 5.48 7.33
N ARG A 47 14.61 4.26 7.01
CA ARG A 47 14.54 3.70 5.64
C ARG A 47 13.12 3.34 5.23
N GLU A 48 12.35 2.71 6.13
CA GLU A 48 10.94 2.41 5.88
C GLU A 48 10.14 3.69 5.64
N LYS A 49 10.42 4.73 6.43
CA LYS A 49 9.75 6.03 6.30
C LYS A 49 9.98 6.68 4.94
N VAL A 50 11.23 6.65 4.45
CA VAL A 50 11.58 7.11 3.08
C VAL A 50 10.80 6.32 2.03
N MET A 51 10.78 4.99 2.13
CA MET A 51 10.09 4.15 1.16
C MET A 51 8.59 4.37 1.15
N VAL A 52 7.96 4.46 2.32
CA VAL A 52 6.51 4.65 2.44
C VAL A 52 6.10 6.04 1.95
N ASN A 53 6.89 7.07 2.25
CA ASN A 53 6.65 8.39 1.67
C ASN A 53 6.75 8.36 0.14
N ALA A 54 7.75 7.69 -0.43
CA ALA A 54 7.86 7.52 -1.87
C ALA A 54 6.62 6.83 -2.45
N LEU A 55 6.14 5.75 -1.82
CA LEU A 55 4.91 5.05 -2.23
C LEU A 55 3.68 5.97 -2.18
N LEU A 56 3.49 6.72 -1.10
CA LEU A 56 2.36 7.65 -0.95
C LEU A 56 2.39 8.75 -2.01
N VAL A 57 3.57 9.30 -2.30
CA VAL A 57 3.74 10.33 -3.34
C VAL A 57 3.49 9.75 -4.73
N THR A 58 4.06 8.59 -5.05
CA THR A 58 3.90 7.94 -6.35
C THR A 58 2.44 7.59 -6.63
N THR A 59 1.68 7.18 -5.62
CA THR A 59 0.29 6.73 -5.77
C THR A 59 -0.74 7.85 -5.62
N ALA A 60 -0.32 9.08 -5.33
CA ALA A 60 -1.21 10.19 -5.02
C ALA A 60 -2.19 10.51 -6.16
N ASP A 61 -1.71 10.46 -7.41
CA ASP A 61 -2.57 10.60 -8.59
C ASP A 61 -1.89 10.07 -9.87
N HIS A 62 -2.72 9.59 -10.79
CA HIS A 62 -2.34 9.18 -12.15
C HIS A 62 -3.31 9.72 -13.21
N GLY A 63 -4.07 10.77 -12.89
CA GLY A 63 -4.97 11.46 -13.81
C GLY A 63 -6.32 10.74 -13.98
N ILE A 64 -6.75 10.56 -15.23
CA ILE A 64 -8.06 9.98 -15.56
C ILE A 64 -7.98 8.45 -15.46
N THR A 65 -8.16 7.96 -14.23
CA THR A 65 -8.24 6.54 -13.90
C THR A 65 -9.70 6.12 -13.79
N PRO A 66 -10.02 4.81 -13.85
CA PRO A 66 -11.37 4.33 -13.57
C PRO A 66 -11.92 4.82 -12.22
N SER A 67 -11.07 4.91 -11.19
CA SER A 67 -11.42 5.45 -9.87
C SER A 67 -11.79 6.93 -9.91
N SER A 68 -10.97 7.79 -10.54
CA SER A 68 -11.26 9.23 -10.60
C SER A 68 -12.47 9.53 -11.47
N LEU A 69 -12.70 8.78 -12.54
CA LEU A 69 -13.93 8.85 -13.34
C LEU A 69 -15.18 8.49 -12.55
N SER A 70 -15.14 7.38 -11.81
CA SER A 70 -16.29 6.88 -11.03
C SER A 70 -16.67 7.86 -9.91
N ALA A 71 -15.67 8.39 -9.20
CA ALA A 71 -15.88 9.45 -8.21
C ALA A 71 -16.49 10.71 -8.84
N ARG A 72 -15.97 11.14 -10.00
CA ARG A 72 -16.45 12.34 -10.70
C ARG A 72 -17.90 12.22 -11.16
N LEU A 73 -18.30 11.07 -11.71
CA LEU A 73 -19.68 10.84 -12.15
C LEU A 73 -20.66 10.93 -10.96
N THR A 74 -20.28 10.36 -9.82
CA THR A 74 -21.08 10.44 -8.58
C THR A 74 -21.18 11.88 -8.07
N TYR A 75 -20.06 12.61 -8.05
CA TYR A 75 -20.02 14.00 -7.62
C TYR A 75 -20.88 14.92 -8.49
N ILE A 76 -20.90 14.71 -9.81
CA ILE A 76 -21.77 15.48 -10.72
C ILE A 76 -23.26 15.19 -10.45
N GLY A 77 -23.60 13.97 -10.03
CA GLY A 77 -24.97 13.60 -9.68
C GLY A 77 -25.45 14.16 -8.33
N ALA A 78 -24.57 14.26 -7.34
CA ALA A 78 -24.87 14.76 -6.00
C ALA A 78 -23.63 15.44 -5.36
N PRO A 79 -23.38 16.73 -5.63
CA PRO A 79 -22.20 17.45 -5.14
C PRO A 79 -22.07 17.51 -3.61
N GLU A 80 -23.20 17.50 -2.90
CA GLU A 80 -23.28 17.46 -1.44
C GLU A 80 -22.82 16.12 -0.85
N ALA A 81 -22.83 15.05 -1.66
CA ALA A 81 -22.45 13.70 -1.25
C ALA A 81 -20.95 13.42 -1.50
N LEU A 82 -20.06 14.32 -1.05
CA LEU A 82 -18.60 14.21 -1.26
C LEU A 82 -18.04 12.85 -0.80
N GLN A 83 -18.46 12.36 0.35
CA GLN A 83 -18.02 11.08 0.90
C GLN A 83 -18.47 9.92 -0.01
N GLY A 84 -19.66 10.01 -0.60
CA GLY A 84 -20.17 9.03 -1.57
C GLY A 84 -19.37 9.02 -2.86
N ALA A 85 -18.97 10.20 -3.35
CA ALA A 85 -18.08 10.32 -4.50
C ALA A 85 -16.71 9.67 -4.22
N VAL A 86 -16.09 9.97 -3.08
CA VAL A 86 -14.81 9.35 -2.67
C VAL A 86 -14.97 7.84 -2.54
N ALA A 87 -16.00 7.36 -1.85
CA ALA A 87 -16.27 5.93 -1.70
C ALA A 87 -16.41 5.22 -3.05
N THR A 88 -17.10 5.83 -4.01
CA THR A 88 -17.30 5.25 -5.35
C THR A 88 -15.97 5.08 -6.10
N GLY A 89 -15.05 6.04 -5.99
CA GLY A 89 -13.70 5.88 -6.54
C GLY A 89 -12.90 4.77 -5.85
N LEU A 90 -13.04 4.62 -4.53
CA LEU A 90 -12.36 3.60 -3.73
C LEU A 90 -12.90 2.19 -3.94
N LEU A 91 -14.20 2.03 -4.18
CA LEU A 91 -14.82 0.70 -4.39
C LEU A 91 -14.32 -0.01 -5.66
N GLY A 92 -13.66 0.71 -6.57
CA GLY A 92 -12.96 0.14 -7.72
C GLY A 92 -11.54 -0.36 -7.44
N ALA A 93 -10.98 -0.10 -6.25
CA ALA A 93 -9.68 -0.63 -5.85
C ALA A 93 -9.77 -2.13 -5.55
N GLY A 94 -9.07 -2.95 -6.31
CA GLY A 94 -9.16 -4.40 -6.23
C GLY A 94 -8.05 -5.14 -6.99
N SER A 95 -8.29 -6.37 -7.39
CA SER A 95 -7.25 -7.24 -7.98
C SER A 95 -6.66 -6.73 -9.30
N VAL A 96 -7.45 -6.01 -10.09
CA VAL A 96 -7.03 -5.45 -11.39
C VAL A 96 -6.42 -4.04 -11.23
N PHE A 97 -6.87 -3.29 -10.23
CA PHE A 97 -6.45 -1.91 -10.00
C PHE A 97 -5.99 -1.73 -8.55
N LEU A 98 -4.73 -1.33 -8.35
CA LEU A 98 -3.97 -1.32 -7.08
C LEU A 98 -3.47 -2.70 -6.60
N GLY A 99 -4.28 -3.76 -6.72
CA GLY A 99 -3.89 -5.13 -6.37
C GLY A 99 -2.61 -5.68 -7.03
N PRO A 100 -2.24 -5.29 -8.27
CA PRO A 100 -0.99 -5.75 -8.89
C PRO A 100 0.28 -5.43 -8.10
N MET A 101 0.27 -4.41 -7.22
CA MET A 101 1.41 -4.12 -6.34
C MET A 101 1.68 -5.26 -5.35
N GLN A 102 0.63 -5.79 -4.71
CA GLN A 102 0.75 -6.94 -3.81
C GLN A 102 1.20 -8.18 -4.58
N ASN A 103 0.60 -8.43 -5.74
CA ASN A 103 0.97 -9.59 -6.57
C ASN A 103 2.44 -9.53 -7.00
N ALA A 104 2.97 -8.34 -7.33
CA ALA A 104 4.38 -8.17 -7.67
C ALA A 104 5.28 -8.43 -6.45
N ALA A 105 4.93 -7.91 -5.27
CA ALA A 105 5.69 -8.15 -4.04
C ALA A 105 5.73 -9.64 -3.67
N GLU A 106 4.58 -10.32 -3.70
CA GLU A 106 4.48 -11.76 -3.43
C GLU A 106 5.26 -12.59 -4.45
N MET A 107 5.16 -12.24 -5.73
CA MET A 107 5.90 -12.91 -6.81
C MET A 107 7.41 -12.76 -6.63
N LEU A 108 7.90 -11.56 -6.30
CA LEU A 108 9.33 -11.31 -6.08
C LEU A 108 9.84 -12.03 -4.83
N ASN A 109 9.07 -12.00 -3.74
CA ASN A 109 9.41 -12.73 -2.51
C ASN A 109 9.45 -14.26 -2.73
N ASP A 110 8.51 -14.82 -3.50
CA ASP A 110 8.55 -16.25 -3.87
C ASP A 110 9.76 -16.56 -4.76
N GLY A 111 10.08 -15.68 -5.71
CA GLY A 111 11.24 -15.83 -6.59
C GLY A 111 12.57 -15.77 -5.86
N ALA A 112 12.67 -14.95 -4.81
CA ALA A 112 13.88 -14.74 -4.03
C ALA A 112 13.98 -15.61 -2.77
N ARG A 113 13.00 -16.48 -2.48
CA ARG A 113 12.90 -17.24 -1.21
C ARG A 113 14.17 -18.01 -0.84
N GLU A 114 14.85 -18.59 -1.83
CA GLU A 114 16.03 -19.43 -1.63
C GLU A 114 17.35 -18.64 -1.77
N LEU A 115 17.29 -17.32 -2.01
CA LEU A 115 18.46 -16.46 -2.09
C LEU A 115 18.87 -16.03 -0.68
N THR A 116 20.19 -15.99 -0.45
CA THR A 116 20.81 -15.43 0.74
C THR A 116 21.23 -13.98 0.48
N ASP A 117 21.51 -13.23 1.55
CA ASP A 117 21.96 -11.83 1.45
C ASP A 117 23.30 -11.67 0.70
N ASP A 118 24.09 -12.75 0.60
CA ASP A 118 25.36 -12.83 -0.13
C ASP A 118 25.24 -13.48 -1.52
N ALA A 119 24.01 -13.68 -2.02
CA ALA A 119 23.78 -14.26 -3.34
C ALA A 119 24.47 -13.46 -4.44
N THR A 120 25.21 -14.16 -5.29
CA THR A 120 25.87 -13.57 -6.46
C THR A 120 24.86 -13.19 -7.55
N ASP A 121 25.22 -12.24 -8.42
CA ASP A 121 24.41 -11.87 -9.58
C ASP A 121 24.01 -13.09 -10.43
N ALA A 122 24.90 -14.07 -10.58
CA ALA A 122 24.61 -15.29 -11.31
C ALA A 122 23.46 -16.10 -10.68
N GLN A 123 23.42 -16.19 -9.35
CA GLN A 123 22.35 -16.85 -8.60
C GLN A 123 21.04 -16.07 -8.69
N ILE A 124 21.09 -14.74 -8.57
CA ILE A 124 19.92 -13.86 -8.75
C ILE A 124 19.33 -14.02 -10.15
N HIS A 125 20.18 -14.01 -11.18
CA HIS A 125 19.77 -14.21 -12.56
C HIS A 125 19.15 -15.60 -12.80
N GLU A 126 19.67 -16.66 -12.18
CA GLU A 126 19.08 -17.98 -12.31
C GLU A 126 17.72 -18.08 -11.60
N ALA A 127 17.59 -17.50 -10.41
CA ALA A 127 16.31 -17.41 -9.70
C ALA A 127 15.26 -16.65 -10.53
N ALA A 128 15.64 -15.52 -11.14
CA ALA A 128 14.78 -14.76 -12.03
C ALA A 128 14.37 -15.56 -13.27
N ARG A 129 15.32 -16.26 -13.94
CA ARG A 129 15.00 -17.14 -15.07
C ARG A 129 14.05 -18.25 -14.68
N ALA A 130 14.26 -18.88 -13.52
CA ALA A 130 13.38 -19.92 -13.01
C ALA A 130 11.97 -19.39 -12.71
N LEU A 131 11.85 -18.22 -12.08
CA LEU A 131 10.58 -17.54 -11.82
C LEU A 131 9.81 -17.27 -13.11
N ILE A 132 10.50 -16.72 -14.13
CA ILE A 132 9.91 -16.42 -15.44
C ILE A 132 9.44 -17.71 -16.14
N ARG A 133 10.24 -18.79 -16.11
CA ARG A 133 9.84 -20.09 -16.66
C ARG A 133 8.56 -20.60 -16.02
N ARG A 134 8.47 -20.60 -14.69
CA ARG A 134 7.26 -21.04 -13.95
C ARG A 134 6.02 -20.24 -14.33
N HIS A 135 6.13 -18.91 -14.43
CA HIS A 135 5.01 -18.05 -14.82
C HIS A 135 4.58 -18.32 -16.26
N LYS A 136 5.53 -18.49 -17.18
CA LYS A 136 5.25 -18.81 -18.59
C LYS A 136 4.55 -20.17 -18.75
N GLU A 137 5.01 -21.20 -18.04
CA GLU A 137 4.38 -22.54 -18.03
C GLU A 137 2.93 -22.48 -17.55
N ARG A 138 2.65 -21.63 -16.55
CA ARG A 138 1.30 -21.39 -16.02
C ARG A 138 0.48 -20.38 -16.83
N ARG A 139 1.05 -19.81 -17.90
CA ARG A 139 0.46 -18.73 -18.69
C ARG A 139 0.03 -17.52 -17.84
N GLN A 140 0.82 -17.21 -16.82
CA GLN A 140 0.64 -16.07 -15.93
C GLN A 140 1.56 -14.92 -16.36
N SER A 141 1.06 -13.68 -16.28
CA SER A 141 1.87 -12.49 -16.49
C SER A 141 2.94 -12.33 -15.41
N ILE A 142 4.04 -11.66 -15.75
CA ILE A 142 5.01 -11.19 -14.77
C ILE A 142 4.49 -9.88 -14.19
N PHE A 143 4.08 -9.88 -12.92
CA PHE A 143 3.54 -8.69 -12.28
C PHE A 143 4.60 -7.58 -12.17
N GLY A 144 4.20 -6.34 -12.45
CA GLY A 144 5.09 -5.18 -12.44
C GLY A 144 5.94 -4.99 -13.71
N VAL A 145 5.77 -5.83 -14.74
CA VAL A 145 6.49 -5.71 -16.01
C VAL A 145 5.52 -5.43 -17.17
N GLY A 146 5.89 -4.47 -18.02
CA GLY A 146 5.14 -4.05 -19.19
C GLY A 146 4.32 -2.77 -18.94
N HIS A 147 4.36 -1.84 -19.90
CA HIS A 147 3.58 -0.62 -19.84
C HIS A 147 3.01 -0.29 -21.22
N PRO A 148 1.72 0.06 -21.35
CA PRO A 148 1.10 0.28 -22.64
C PRO A 148 1.63 1.52 -23.38
N ILE A 149 2.24 2.47 -22.66
CA ILE A 149 2.72 3.74 -23.22
C ILE A 149 4.18 4.10 -22.86
N HIS A 150 4.85 3.29 -22.03
CA HIS A 150 6.24 3.52 -21.62
C HIS A 150 7.04 2.27 -22.01
N VAL A 151 7.64 2.31 -23.20
CA VAL A 151 8.34 1.18 -23.83
C VAL A 151 9.84 1.31 -23.65
#